data_AF-A0A4P8KNL9-F1
#
_entry.id   AF-A0A4P8KNL9-F1
#
_cell.length_a   1.000
_cell.length_b   1.000
_cell.length_c   1.000
_cell.angle_alpha   90.00
_cell.angle_beta   90.00
_cell.angle_gamma   90.00
#
_symmetry.space_group_name_H-M   'P 1'
#
loop_
_entity.id
_entity.type
_entity.pdbx_description
1 polymer ?
#
loop_
_entity_poly.entity_id
_entity_poly.type
_entity_poly.pdbx_seq_one_letter_code
_entity_poly.pdbx_strand_id
1 'polypeptide(L)'
;MAPLDGPPEFDADTAGLPGQVETFFGYLAGGQAAAALRMTDVAIDESAPGAPFIGDEAYESLMDRPSLKNVGEPKVSDDGTLADIDVTYAIGADERSETLQLAYVDKQGDIPAHWVFVVDPASAGFDAAGAADLPSGTRYSVNGVDVTSAFENLSGSSSRVMAFAGTYPLEIAVPGATPTTETIAIDVDTLFGTMSADGKLSGFADSLGG
;
A
#
# COMPACT_ATOMS: atom_id res chain seq x y z
N MET A 1 7.20 21.71 -2.89
CA MET A 1 6.61 20.70 -2.00
C MET A 1 5.24 21.23 -1.63
N ALA A 2 4.18 20.58 -2.09
CA ALA A 2 2.87 20.80 -1.51
C ALA A 2 2.93 20.34 -0.04
N PRO A 3 2.26 21.03 0.89
CA PRO A 3 2.10 20.49 2.23
C PRO A 3 1.30 19.19 2.10
N LEU A 4 1.85 18.09 2.59
CA LEU A 4 1.07 16.89 2.86
C LEU A 4 -0.04 17.34 3.82
N ASP A 5 -1.30 17.20 3.43
CA ASP A 5 -2.41 17.33 4.38
C ASP A 5 -2.07 16.39 5.54
N GLY A 6 -2.06 16.94 6.76
CA GLY A 6 -1.67 16.18 7.95
C GLY A 6 -2.45 14.86 8.03
N PRO A 7 -1.92 13.85 8.75
CA PRO A 7 -2.66 12.61 8.97
C PRO A 7 -4.06 12.94 9.49
N PRO A 8 -5.09 12.14 9.13
CA PRO A 8 -6.46 12.36 9.59
C PRO A 8 -6.48 12.54 11.11
N GLU A 9 -7.37 13.42 11.64
CA GLU A 9 -7.40 13.85 13.05
C GLU A 9 -7.26 12.67 14.03
N PHE A 10 -6.01 12.37 14.41
CA PHE A 10 -5.67 11.35 15.38
C PHE A 10 -4.94 12.05 16.53
N ASP A 11 -5.55 11.96 17.70
CA ASP A 11 -4.96 12.45 18.94
C ASP A 11 -4.14 11.31 19.57
N ALA A 12 -2.84 11.30 19.27
CA ALA A 12 -1.91 10.29 19.77
C ALA A 12 -1.74 10.31 21.29
N ASP A 13 -2.01 11.45 21.94
CA ASP A 13 -1.93 11.58 23.39
C ASP A 13 -3.09 10.85 24.09
N THR A 14 -4.23 10.68 23.40
CA THR A 14 -5.44 10.13 24.00
C THR A 14 -5.67 8.65 23.68
N ALA A 15 -5.30 8.20 22.48
CA ALA A 15 -5.53 6.81 22.03
C ALA A 15 -4.30 5.89 22.21
N GLY A 16 -3.09 6.46 22.28
CA GLY A 16 -1.84 5.71 22.36
C GLY A 16 -1.51 4.85 21.13
N LEU A 17 -0.38 4.16 21.17
CA LEU A 17 0.11 3.30 20.07
C LEU A 17 -0.89 2.21 19.63
N PRO A 18 -1.58 1.46 20.54
CA PRO A 18 -2.57 0.49 20.12
C PRO A 18 -3.75 1.12 19.35
N GLY A 19 -4.23 2.29 19.80
CA GLY A 19 -5.30 3.02 19.11
C GLY A 19 -4.89 3.52 17.72
N GLN A 20 -3.60 3.83 17.51
CA GLN A 20 -3.05 4.15 16.19
C GLN A 20 -3.11 2.94 15.25
N VAL A 21 -2.75 1.75 15.75
CA VAL A 21 -2.88 0.49 15.00
C VAL A 21 -4.33 0.18 14.67
N GLU A 22 -5.24 0.28 15.64
CA GLU A 22 -6.66 0.06 15.42
C GLU A 22 -7.25 1.02 14.38
N THR A 23 -6.84 2.29 14.41
CA THR A 23 -7.26 3.30 13.43
C THR A 23 -6.76 2.97 12.03
N PHE A 24 -5.50 2.59 11.89
CA PHE A 24 -4.91 2.18 10.62
C PHE A 24 -5.65 0.99 10.00
N PHE A 25 -5.87 -0.07 10.79
CA PHE A 25 -6.65 -1.22 10.32
C PHE A 25 -8.13 -0.88 10.09
N GLY A 26 -8.69 0.10 10.80
CA GLY A 26 -10.02 0.64 10.54
C GLY A 26 -10.12 1.26 9.15
N TYR A 27 -9.12 2.04 8.72
CA TYR A 27 -9.04 2.57 7.36
C TYR A 27 -8.90 1.46 6.33
N LEU A 28 -8.02 0.49 6.57
CA LEU A 28 -7.86 -0.65 5.66
C LEU A 28 -9.17 -1.43 5.50
N ALA A 29 -9.82 -1.82 6.60
CA ALA A 29 -11.09 -2.53 6.55
C ALA A 29 -12.19 -1.73 5.82
N GLY A 30 -12.19 -0.41 6.02
CA GLY A 30 -13.10 0.55 5.39
C GLY A 30 -12.81 0.87 3.93
N GLY A 31 -11.76 0.30 3.31
CA GLY A 31 -11.38 0.60 1.93
C GLY A 31 -10.69 1.96 1.72
N GLN A 32 -10.26 2.61 2.81
CA GLN A 32 -9.66 3.95 2.80
C GLN A 32 -8.14 3.86 2.75
N ALA A 33 -7.61 3.35 1.64
CA ALA A 33 -6.17 3.15 1.45
C ALA A 33 -5.37 4.46 1.56
N ALA A 34 -5.88 5.58 1.03
CA ALA A 34 -5.22 6.89 1.10
C ALA A 34 -5.08 7.37 2.54
N ALA A 35 -6.12 7.19 3.36
CA ALA A 35 -6.05 7.52 4.79
C ALA A 35 -5.03 6.66 5.53
N ALA A 36 -4.96 5.36 5.21
CA ALA A 36 -3.95 4.45 5.74
C ALA A 36 -2.52 4.84 5.28
N LEU A 37 -2.33 5.21 4.01
CA LEU A 37 -1.05 5.67 3.47
C LEU A 37 -0.51 6.89 4.20
N ARG A 38 -1.36 7.86 4.54
CA ARG A 38 -0.98 9.05 5.33
C ARG A 38 -0.56 8.75 6.76
N MET A 39 -0.82 7.55 7.27
CA MET A 39 -0.33 7.10 8.57
C MET A 39 1.05 6.43 8.48
N THR A 40 1.63 6.33 7.29
CA THR A 40 2.98 5.78 7.06
C THR A 40 4.01 6.89 6.83
N ASP A 41 5.29 6.54 6.85
CA ASP A 41 6.39 7.42 6.43
C ASP A 41 6.64 7.41 4.91
N VAL A 42 5.82 6.70 4.14
CA VAL A 42 5.94 6.62 2.68
C VAL A 42 5.61 7.96 2.04
N ALA A 43 6.58 8.54 1.33
CA ALA A 43 6.46 9.84 0.69
C ALA A 43 5.81 9.76 -0.70
N ILE A 44 4.55 9.31 -0.77
CA ILE A 44 3.72 9.34 -1.98
C ILE A 44 2.68 10.45 -1.84
N ASP A 45 2.61 11.34 -2.83
CA ASP A 45 1.50 12.28 -2.98
C ASP A 45 0.38 11.58 -3.76
N GLU A 46 -0.56 10.96 -3.06
CA GLU A 46 -1.65 10.18 -3.64
C GLU A 46 -2.64 11.03 -4.45
N SER A 47 -2.59 12.35 -4.30
CA SER A 47 -3.39 13.30 -5.10
C SER A 47 -2.75 13.61 -6.46
N ALA A 48 -1.47 13.30 -6.62
CA ALA A 48 -0.74 13.58 -7.85
C ALA A 48 -1.21 12.67 -9.00
N PRO A 49 -1.40 13.21 -10.22
CA PRO A 49 -1.63 12.38 -11.39
C PRO A 49 -0.48 11.39 -11.60
N GLY A 50 -0.82 10.10 -11.55
CA GLY A 50 0.15 9.01 -11.70
C GLY A 50 1.04 8.78 -10.49
N ALA A 51 0.53 9.06 -9.29
CA ALA A 51 1.08 8.53 -8.05
C ALA A 51 1.18 7.00 -8.13
N PRO A 52 2.32 6.37 -7.79
CA PRO A 52 2.51 4.92 -7.87
C PRO A 52 1.80 4.22 -6.70
N PHE A 53 0.47 4.31 -6.69
CA PHE A 53 -0.39 3.88 -5.60
C PHE A 53 -1.75 3.39 -6.11
N ILE A 54 -2.19 2.23 -5.63
CA ILE A 54 -3.54 1.73 -5.87
C ILE A 54 -4.51 2.37 -4.88
N GLY A 55 -5.28 3.35 -5.37
CA GLY A 55 -6.17 4.17 -4.56
C GLY A 55 -7.44 3.50 -4.04
N ASP A 56 -8.21 4.28 -3.27
CA ASP A 56 -9.37 3.84 -2.50
C ASP A 56 -10.41 3.07 -3.32
N GLU A 57 -10.78 3.55 -4.51
CA GLU A 57 -11.84 2.93 -5.31
C GLU A 57 -11.49 1.48 -5.70
N ALA A 58 -10.24 1.24 -6.12
CA ALA A 58 -9.76 -0.10 -6.44
C ALA A 58 -9.62 -0.95 -5.16
N TYR A 59 -9.13 -0.37 -4.07
CA TYR A 59 -8.95 -1.07 -2.80
C TYR A 59 -10.27 -1.47 -2.12
N GLU A 60 -11.28 -0.60 -2.17
CA GLU A 60 -12.63 -0.83 -1.66
C GLU A 60 -13.34 -1.96 -2.42
N SER A 61 -12.92 -2.26 -3.66
CA SER A 61 -13.47 -3.39 -4.43
C SER A 61 -12.99 -4.77 -3.94
N LEU A 62 -11.91 -4.84 -3.16
CA LEU A 62 -11.33 -6.10 -2.72
C LEU A 62 -12.19 -6.78 -1.65
N MET A 63 -12.23 -8.12 -1.64
CA MET A 63 -13.04 -8.87 -0.67
C MET A 63 -12.26 -9.33 0.56
N ASP A 64 -10.94 -9.28 0.51
CA ASP A 64 -10.02 -9.92 1.44
C ASP A 64 -9.12 -8.91 2.16
N ARG A 65 -9.59 -7.65 2.28
CA ARG A 65 -8.88 -6.59 3.01
C ARG A 65 -8.53 -7.00 4.45
N PRO A 66 -7.43 -6.48 5.01
CA PRO A 66 -6.94 -6.84 6.34
C PRO A 66 -7.97 -6.55 7.42
N SER A 67 -8.19 -7.52 8.29
CA SER A 67 -8.98 -7.36 9.50
C SER A 67 -8.12 -7.62 10.73
N LEU A 68 -7.98 -6.61 11.58
CA LEU A 68 -7.24 -6.71 12.83
C LEU A 68 -7.91 -7.72 13.77
N LYS A 69 -7.11 -8.59 14.38
CA LYS A 69 -7.55 -9.58 15.37
C LYS A 69 -7.04 -9.25 16.75
N ASN A 70 -5.77 -8.86 16.84
CA ASN A 70 -5.12 -8.58 18.11
C ASN A 70 -4.02 -7.52 17.93
N VAL A 71 -3.89 -6.68 18.95
CA VAL A 71 -2.79 -5.73 19.10
C VAL A 71 -2.07 -6.05 20.40
N GLY A 72 -0.76 -6.24 20.32
CA GLY A 72 0.10 -6.50 21.47
C GLY A 72 0.40 -5.24 22.28
N GLU A 73 1.18 -5.43 23.35
CA GLU A 73 1.72 -4.31 24.11
C GLU A 73 2.89 -3.67 23.35
N PRO A 74 2.91 -2.34 23.21
CA PRO A 74 4.00 -1.65 22.52
C PRO A 74 5.30 -1.69 23.32
N LYS A 75 6.42 -1.90 22.62
CA LYS A 75 7.78 -1.78 23.14
C LYS A 75 8.39 -0.49 22.63
N VAL A 76 8.32 0.55 23.44
CA VAL A 76 8.87 1.88 23.12
C VAL A 76 10.38 1.89 23.40
N SER A 77 11.16 2.49 22.51
CA SER A 77 12.60 2.71 22.70
C SER A 77 12.89 3.59 23.91
N ASP A 78 14.10 3.48 24.47
CA ASP A 78 14.52 4.27 25.64
C ASP A 78 14.43 5.79 25.41
N ASP A 79 14.60 6.24 24.15
CA ASP A 79 14.51 7.65 23.76
C ASP A 79 13.08 8.09 23.40
N GLY A 80 12.11 7.18 23.39
CA GLY A 80 10.70 7.49 23.10
C GLY A 80 10.41 7.77 21.62
N THR A 81 11.36 7.56 20.71
CA THR A 81 11.22 7.94 19.29
C THR A 81 10.74 6.80 18.39
N LEU A 82 10.90 5.55 18.81
CA LEU A 82 10.49 4.37 18.07
C LEU A 82 9.65 3.46 18.97
N ALA A 83 8.75 2.71 18.37
CA ALA A 83 8.02 1.65 19.05
C ALA A 83 7.82 0.46 18.13
N ASP A 84 7.99 -0.74 18.68
CA ASP A 84 7.61 -1.97 18.02
C ASP A 84 6.33 -2.50 18.65
N ILE A 85 5.37 -2.93 17.82
CA ILE A 85 4.10 -3.50 18.28
C ILE A 85 3.75 -4.75 17.48
N ASP A 86 3.53 -5.85 18.20
CA ASP A 86 3.13 -7.11 17.57
C ASP A 86 1.64 -7.05 17.23
N VAL A 87 1.28 -7.31 15.98
CA VAL A 87 -0.11 -7.36 15.52
C VAL A 87 -0.45 -8.75 15.01
N THR A 88 -1.72 -9.12 15.11
CA THR A 88 -2.26 -10.28 14.41
C THR A 88 -3.49 -9.85 13.65
N TYR A 89 -3.55 -10.21 12.38
CA TYR A 89 -4.61 -9.79 11.47
C TYR A 89 -4.87 -10.88 10.43
N ALA A 90 -6.02 -10.82 9.77
CA ALA A 90 -6.37 -11.76 8.71
C ALA A 90 -6.54 -11.05 7.36
N ILE A 91 -6.01 -11.67 6.30
CA ILE A 91 -6.22 -11.32 4.90
C ILE A 91 -7.01 -12.48 4.29
N GLY A 92 -8.28 -12.25 3.95
CA GLY A 92 -9.17 -13.34 3.57
C GLY A 92 -9.25 -14.43 4.64
N ALA A 93 -8.81 -15.65 4.31
CA ALA A 93 -8.79 -16.80 5.22
C ALA A 93 -7.47 -16.97 5.98
N ASP A 94 -6.42 -16.23 5.60
CA ASP A 94 -5.07 -16.39 6.14
C ASP A 94 -4.87 -15.44 7.33
N GLU A 95 -4.51 -16.00 8.47
CA GLU A 95 -4.10 -15.22 9.65
C GLU A 95 -2.58 -15.04 9.66
N ARG A 96 -2.13 -13.82 9.96
CA ARG A 96 -0.73 -13.43 10.01
C ARG A 96 -0.42 -12.68 11.29
N SER A 97 0.81 -12.84 11.76
CA SER A 97 1.35 -12.07 12.87
C SER A 97 2.65 -11.40 12.42
N GLU A 98 2.75 -10.10 12.65
CA GLU A 98 3.89 -9.27 12.25
C GLU A 98 4.22 -8.28 13.37
N THR A 99 5.49 -7.87 13.45
CA THR A 99 5.90 -6.75 14.31
C THR A 99 5.93 -5.50 13.45
N LEU A 100 5.09 -4.52 13.79
CA LEU A 100 5.07 -3.22 13.13
C LEU A 100 5.96 -2.26 13.90
N GLN A 101 6.75 -1.48 13.17
CA GLN A 101 7.52 -0.38 13.74
C GLN A 101 6.80 0.94 13.50
N LEU A 102 6.77 1.79 14.52
CA LEU A 102 6.25 3.14 14.44
C LEU A 102 7.31 4.13 14.89
N ALA A 103 7.35 5.28 14.23
CA ALA A 103 8.20 6.41 14.59
C ALA A 103 7.36 7.57 15.12
N TYR A 104 7.83 8.18 16.20
CA TYR A 104 7.20 9.36 16.77
C TYR A 104 7.58 10.59 15.95
N VAL A 105 6.56 11.35 15.58
CA VAL A 105 6.67 12.61 14.86
C VAL A 105 6.30 13.72 15.81
N ASP A 106 7.28 14.57 16.13
CA ASP A 106 7.05 15.77 16.92
C ASP A 106 6.02 16.68 16.25
N LYS A 107 5.30 17.45 17.06
CA LYS A 107 4.36 18.47 16.61
C LYS A 107 5.01 19.41 15.59
N GLN A 108 4.37 19.61 14.43
CA GLN A 108 4.81 20.55 13.40
C GLN A 108 3.70 21.54 13.04
N GLY A 109 3.88 22.80 13.43
CA GLY A 109 2.85 23.83 13.22
C GLY A 109 1.54 23.47 13.90
N ASP A 110 0.48 23.29 13.10
CA ASP A 110 -0.85 22.90 13.56
C ASP A 110 -1.07 21.38 13.60
N ILE A 111 -0.14 20.58 13.07
CA ILE A 111 -0.20 19.11 13.10
C ILE A 111 0.25 18.64 14.49
N PRO A 112 -0.60 17.96 15.29
CA PRO A 112 -0.23 17.44 16.60
C PRO A 112 0.87 16.39 16.49
N ALA A 113 1.57 16.13 17.60
CA ALA A 113 2.50 15.02 17.64
C ALA A 113 1.75 13.69 17.45
N HIS A 114 2.35 12.76 16.72
CA HIS A 114 1.70 11.52 16.34
C HIS A 114 2.72 10.42 16.04
N TRP A 115 2.23 9.20 15.85
CA TRP A 115 3.05 8.05 15.43
C TRP A 115 2.76 7.70 13.98
N VAL A 116 3.78 7.42 13.18
CA VAL A 116 3.64 6.92 11.81
C VAL A 116 4.24 5.53 11.68
N PHE A 117 3.65 4.68 10.84
CA PHE A 117 4.22 3.38 10.51
C PHE A 117 5.48 3.57 9.66
N VAL A 118 6.57 2.94 10.08
CA VAL A 118 7.82 2.91 9.34
C VAL A 118 7.73 1.79 8.32
N VAL A 119 7.81 2.13 7.04
CA VAL A 119 7.67 1.19 5.93
C VAL A 119 8.96 1.20 5.12
N ASP A 120 9.51 0.02 4.83
CA ASP A 120 10.65 -0.09 3.93
C ASP A 120 10.20 0.14 2.47
N PRO A 121 10.58 1.27 1.84
CA PRO A 121 10.14 1.60 0.48
C PRO A 121 10.66 0.60 -0.57
N ALA A 122 11.69 -0.20 -0.26
CA ALA A 122 12.19 -1.23 -1.16
C ALA A 122 11.30 -2.48 -1.23
N SER A 123 10.42 -2.68 -0.23
CA SER A 123 9.49 -3.82 -0.16
C SER A 123 8.01 -3.41 -0.19
N ALA A 124 7.73 -2.11 -0.06
CA ALA A 124 6.38 -1.57 -0.07
C ALA A 124 5.63 -1.85 -1.38
N GLY A 125 4.37 -2.31 -1.30
CA GLY A 125 3.55 -2.72 -2.43
C GLY A 125 4.11 -3.93 -3.18
N PHE A 126 4.05 -3.90 -4.51
CA PHE A 126 4.53 -4.98 -5.37
C PHE A 126 5.43 -4.45 -6.50
N ASP A 127 6.35 -5.29 -6.97
CA ASP A 127 7.18 -4.98 -8.15
C ASP A 127 6.35 -4.95 -9.44
N ALA A 128 6.38 -3.79 -10.10
CA ALA A 128 5.70 -3.51 -11.36
C ALA A 128 6.69 -3.22 -12.50
N ALA A 129 7.95 -3.63 -12.40
CA ALA A 129 8.97 -3.41 -13.44
C ALA A 129 8.52 -3.84 -14.84
N GLY A 130 7.83 -4.99 -14.96
CA GLY A 130 7.30 -5.49 -16.23
C GLY A 130 6.32 -4.55 -16.95
N ALA A 131 5.74 -3.55 -16.26
CA ALA A 131 4.89 -2.54 -16.89
C ALA A 131 5.65 -1.72 -17.94
N ALA A 132 6.96 -1.51 -17.74
CA ALA A 132 7.81 -0.73 -18.64
C ALA A 132 8.12 -1.48 -19.94
N ASP A 133 8.04 -2.81 -19.93
CA ASP A 133 8.31 -3.66 -21.09
C ASP A 133 7.06 -3.84 -21.98
N LEU A 134 5.89 -3.43 -21.49
CA LEU A 134 4.64 -3.52 -22.23
C LEU A 134 4.45 -2.35 -23.21
N PRO A 135 3.74 -2.57 -24.34
CA PRO A 135 3.46 -1.52 -25.31
C PRO A 135 2.78 -0.29 -24.70
N SER A 136 3.09 0.89 -25.25
CA SER A 136 2.43 2.13 -24.85
C SER A 136 0.91 2.06 -25.10
N GLY A 137 0.14 2.63 -24.17
CA GLY A 137 -1.32 2.55 -24.18
C GLY A 137 -1.89 1.28 -23.54
N THR A 138 -1.06 0.42 -22.94
CA THR A 138 -1.51 -0.63 -22.03
C THR A 138 -2.33 -0.04 -20.89
N ARG A 139 -3.49 -0.64 -20.62
CA ARG A 139 -4.42 -0.23 -19.55
C ARG A 139 -4.42 -1.27 -18.45
N TYR A 140 -4.49 -0.80 -17.22
CA TYR A 140 -4.54 -1.63 -16.02
C TYR A 140 -5.84 -1.34 -15.28
N SER A 141 -6.57 -2.37 -14.88
CA SER A 141 -7.74 -2.22 -14.03
C SER A 141 -7.81 -3.27 -12.92
N VAL A 142 -8.42 -2.91 -11.80
CA VAL A 142 -8.70 -3.83 -10.69
C VAL A 142 -10.20 -3.85 -10.50
N ASN A 143 -10.84 -5.01 -10.70
CA ASN A 143 -12.30 -5.15 -10.64
C ASN A 143 -13.06 -4.09 -11.46
N GLY A 144 -12.51 -3.66 -12.60
CA GLY A 144 -13.10 -2.65 -13.47
C GLY A 144 -12.77 -1.19 -13.13
N VAL A 145 -12.01 -0.94 -12.05
CA VAL A 145 -11.50 0.39 -11.69
C VAL A 145 -10.18 0.63 -12.43
N ASP A 146 -10.08 1.72 -13.19
CA ASP A 146 -8.86 2.08 -13.92
C ASP A 146 -7.75 2.51 -12.94
N VAL A 147 -6.64 1.77 -12.96
CA VAL A 147 -5.44 2.04 -12.14
C VAL A 147 -4.22 2.31 -13.01
N THR A 148 -4.41 2.59 -14.31
CA THR A 148 -3.32 2.76 -15.29
C THR A 148 -2.31 3.81 -14.85
N SER A 149 -2.77 4.90 -14.26
CA SER A 149 -1.93 6.02 -13.82
C SER A 149 -0.85 5.58 -12.81
N ALA A 150 -1.14 4.58 -11.97
CA ALA A 150 -0.17 4.06 -10.99
C ALA A 150 1.07 3.43 -11.66
N PHE A 151 0.99 3.09 -12.95
CA PHE A 151 2.06 2.46 -13.72
C PHE A 151 2.79 3.44 -14.66
N GLU A 152 2.22 4.62 -14.93
CA GLU A 152 2.72 5.55 -15.97
C GLU A 152 4.04 6.25 -15.60
N ASN A 153 4.32 6.42 -14.32
CA ASN A 153 5.49 7.17 -13.83
C ASN A 153 6.53 6.32 -13.08
N LEU A 154 6.55 5.00 -13.31
CA LEU A 154 7.51 4.08 -12.67
C LEU A 154 8.98 4.27 -13.13
N SER A 155 9.28 5.33 -13.87
CA SER A 155 10.64 5.68 -14.30
C SER A 155 11.45 6.25 -13.13
N GLY A 156 12.38 5.47 -12.57
CA GLY A 156 13.22 5.93 -11.45
C GLY A 156 13.89 4.80 -10.65
N SER A 157 14.15 5.07 -9.37
CA SER A 157 14.83 4.18 -8.42
C SER A 157 13.93 3.14 -7.74
N SER A 158 12.63 3.12 -8.06
CA SER A 158 11.70 2.07 -7.60
C SER A 158 10.66 1.82 -8.68
N SER A 159 10.55 0.58 -9.13
CA SER A 159 9.51 0.09 -10.03
C SER A 159 8.29 -0.43 -9.28
N ARG A 160 8.15 -0.09 -7.99
CA ARG A 160 7.09 -0.59 -7.12
C ARG A 160 5.87 0.30 -7.16
N VAL A 161 4.70 -0.33 -7.15
CA VAL A 161 3.41 0.34 -6.96
C VAL A 161 2.95 0.05 -5.54
N MET A 162 2.72 1.10 -4.76
CA MET A 162 2.22 0.98 -3.39
C MET A 162 0.80 0.41 -3.39
N ALA A 163 0.61 -0.65 -2.63
CA ALA A 163 -0.66 -1.33 -2.42
C ALA A 163 -0.60 -1.97 -1.03
N PHE A 164 -1.72 -1.92 -0.31
CA PHE A 164 -1.83 -2.59 0.99
C PHE A 164 -2.23 -4.05 0.81
N ALA A 165 -2.12 -4.83 1.88
CA ALA A 165 -2.52 -6.23 1.86
C ALA A 165 -3.91 -6.49 1.23
N GLY A 166 -3.98 -7.55 0.43
CA GLY A 166 -5.15 -7.99 -0.33
C GLY A 166 -4.77 -8.64 -1.67
N THR A 167 -5.71 -9.35 -2.27
CA THR A 167 -5.55 -9.95 -3.60
C THR A 167 -6.19 -9.05 -4.66
N TYR A 168 -5.36 -8.47 -5.52
CA TYR A 168 -5.76 -7.59 -6.60
C TYR A 168 -5.85 -8.38 -7.91
N PRO A 169 -7.06 -8.61 -8.47
CA PRO A 169 -7.20 -9.14 -9.82
C PRO A 169 -6.87 -8.03 -10.83
N LEU A 170 -5.59 -7.94 -11.21
CA LEU A 170 -5.09 -6.95 -12.15
C LEU A 170 -5.40 -7.40 -13.57
N GLU A 171 -6.39 -6.77 -14.19
CA GLU A 171 -6.68 -6.90 -15.61
C GLU A 171 -5.75 -5.99 -16.41
N ILE A 172 -5.09 -6.56 -17.42
CA ILE A 172 -4.09 -5.90 -18.26
C ILE A 172 -4.59 -5.99 -19.70
N ALA A 173 -4.99 -4.86 -20.27
CA ALA A 173 -5.38 -4.75 -21.67
C ALA A 173 -4.22 -4.19 -22.49
N VAL A 174 -3.58 -5.08 -23.25
CA VAL A 174 -2.41 -4.77 -24.08
C VAL A 174 -2.86 -4.41 -25.50
N PRO A 175 -2.54 -3.21 -26.01
CA PRO A 175 -2.89 -2.80 -27.36
C PRO A 175 -1.96 -3.47 -28.39
N GLY A 176 -2.42 -3.58 -29.64
CA GLY A 176 -1.60 -4.11 -30.72
C GLY A 176 -2.43 -4.52 -31.93
N ALA A 177 -1.76 -5.16 -32.90
CA ALA A 177 -2.44 -5.73 -34.07
C ALA A 177 -3.43 -6.84 -33.67
N THR A 178 -3.12 -7.57 -32.60
CA THR A 178 -4.02 -8.49 -31.92
C THR A 178 -4.10 -8.04 -30.46
N PRO A 179 -5.10 -7.23 -30.09
CA PRO A 179 -5.28 -6.81 -28.69
C PRO A 179 -5.56 -8.02 -27.82
N THR A 180 -4.98 -8.02 -26.62
CA THR A 180 -5.17 -9.08 -25.63
C THR A 180 -5.56 -8.45 -24.29
N THR A 181 -6.43 -9.13 -23.56
CA THR A 181 -6.77 -8.79 -22.18
C THR A 181 -6.60 -10.03 -21.33
N GLU A 182 -5.77 -9.93 -20.30
CA GLU A 182 -5.56 -11.01 -19.34
C GLU A 182 -5.68 -10.48 -17.92
N THR A 183 -6.01 -11.35 -16.97
CA THR A 183 -6.07 -11.01 -15.56
C THR A 183 -5.05 -11.85 -14.81
N ILE A 184 -4.17 -11.18 -14.06
CA ILE A 184 -3.25 -11.81 -13.12
C ILE A 184 -3.63 -11.45 -11.69
N ALA A 185 -3.47 -12.38 -10.76
CA ALA A 185 -3.66 -12.10 -9.34
C ALA A 185 -2.35 -11.53 -8.76
N ILE A 186 -2.41 -10.32 -8.22
CA ILE A 186 -1.34 -9.70 -7.44
C ILE A 186 -1.69 -9.85 -5.97
N ASP A 187 -0.99 -10.74 -5.28
CA ASP A 187 -1.22 -11.04 -3.87
C ASP A 187 -0.26 -10.20 -3.01
N VAL A 188 -0.79 -9.16 -2.37
CA VAL A 188 -0.03 -8.38 -1.38
C VAL A 188 -0.22 -9.09 -0.04
N ASP A 189 0.72 -9.98 0.28
CA ASP A 189 0.58 -10.96 1.35
C ASP A 189 1.11 -10.48 2.71
N THR A 190 1.78 -9.34 2.78
CA THR A 190 2.09 -8.66 4.05
C THR A 190 1.37 -7.31 4.11
N LEU A 191 1.31 -6.70 5.29
CA LEU A 191 0.52 -5.49 5.50
C LEU A 191 0.89 -4.37 4.52
N PHE A 192 2.19 -4.24 4.25
CA PHE A 192 2.75 -3.20 3.41
C PHE A 192 3.33 -3.70 2.09
N GLY A 193 3.38 -5.00 1.81
CA GLY A 193 4.10 -5.50 0.65
C GLY A 193 3.82 -6.96 0.30
N THR A 194 4.73 -7.55 -0.47
CA THR A 194 4.56 -8.91 -0.96
C THR A 194 5.86 -9.69 -0.98
N MET A 195 5.78 -11.00 -0.74
CA MET A 195 6.83 -11.95 -1.08
C MET A 195 6.51 -12.79 -2.31
N SER A 196 5.24 -12.82 -2.74
CA SER A 196 4.73 -13.77 -3.75
C SER A 196 4.34 -13.13 -5.08
N ALA A 197 4.06 -11.83 -5.12
CA ALA A 197 3.64 -11.14 -6.33
C ALA A 197 4.77 -10.44 -7.08
N ASP A 198 5.93 -10.25 -6.45
CA ASP A 198 7.10 -9.66 -7.10
C ASP A 198 7.51 -10.48 -8.34
N GLY A 199 7.74 -9.79 -9.45
CA GLY A 199 8.09 -10.40 -10.74
C GLY A 199 6.92 -11.00 -11.54
N LYS A 200 5.69 -11.06 -11.00
CA LYS A 200 4.52 -11.57 -11.76
C LYS A 200 4.25 -10.73 -13.02
N LEU A 201 4.37 -9.40 -12.92
CA LEU A 201 4.13 -8.51 -14.06
C LEU A 201 5.23 -8.63 -15.12
N SER A 202 6.49 -8.80 -14.71
CA SER A 202 7.61 -9.07 -15.64
C SER A 202 7.43 -10.41 -16.34
N GLY A 203 7.05 -11.47 -15.60
CA GLY A 203 6.74 -12.77 -16.21
C GLY A 203 5.56 -12.72 -17.19
N PHE A 204 4.56 -11.87 -16.92
CA PHE A 204 3.49 -11.60 -17.88
C PHE A 204 4.02 -10.91 -19.15
N ALA A 205 4.82 -9.85 -19.02
CA ALA A 205 5.41 -9.15 -20.16
C ALA A 205 6.29 -10.09 -21.01
N ASP A 206 7.15 -10.89 -20.37
CA ASP A 206 7.99 -11.91 -21.03
C ASP A 206 7.15 -12.91 -21.85
N SER A 207 5.98 -13.31 -21.33
CA SER A 207 5.09 -14.27 -22.00
C SER A 207 4.52 -13.74 -23.32
N LEU A 208 4.45 -12.42 -23.48
CA LEU A 208 4.01 -11.75 -24.70
C LEU A 208 5.16 -11.56 -25.72
N GLY A 209 6.38 -11.97 -25.36
CA GLY A 209 7.55 -11.94 -26.23
C GLY A 209 8.33 -10.62 -26.18
N GLY A 210 8.68 -10.17 -24.97
CA GLY A 210 9.48 -8.97 -24.69
C GLY A 210 10.67 -8.73 -25.64
#